data_AF-A0A7Y8KHN9-F1
#
_entry.id   AF-A0A7Y8KHN9-F1
#
_cell.length_a   1.000
_cell.length_b   1.000
_cell.length_c   1.000
_cell.angle_alpha   90.00
_cell.angle_beta   90.00
_cell.angle_gamma   90.00
#
_symmetry.space_group_name_H-M   'P 1'
#
loop_
_entity.id
_entity.type
_entity.pdbx_description
1 polymer ?
#
loop_
_entity_poly.entity_id
_entity_poly.type
_entity_poly.pdbx_seq_one_letter_code
_entity_poly.pdbx_strand_id
1 'polypeptide(L)'
;MNIYYPFRTTIHTELPQTPQTNRQHPNPSAPDSQRGSNTIKFAHGNPSGNDQQWATRAPNTYHRGNPPIASRPYSPNELISGFSQKWGTMNCVTVAGIKAAMQRFGGPNQVYSSVEQTKDGFNIRMRDNPNKTYHVTYAELQYAAAHSGFRGTNQKMLNEANFMYAVSAKRAQLENNDGTASRSFAAAVSSLDTWEHTQEGLDRLGLRNYVRPAFAQDLIRGVPGVMAQNGHVFTVLNGRTENYGSLGYQPNPWAPALKLV
;
A
#
# COMPACT_ATOMS: atom_id res chain seq x y z
N MET A 1 16.26 -15.19 47.94
CA MET A 1 16.08 -16.55 47.40
C MET A 1 16.38 -16.51 45.90
N ASN A 2 17.54 -17.02 45.49
CA ASN A 2 17.91 -17.33 44.10
C ASN A 2 17.10 -18.53 43.60
N ILE A 3 16.78 -18.61 42.30
CA ILE A 3 17.33 -19.52 41.24
C ILE A 3 16.73 -19.06 39.87
N TYR A 4 17.43 -18.45 38.89
CA TYR A 4 18.33 -18.99 37.83
C TYR A 4 17.75 -20.25 37.12
N TYR A 5 17.52 -20.35 35.79
CA TYR A 5 18.36 -20.05 34.60
C TYR A 5 17.54 -19.80 33.29
N PRO A 6 18.15 -19.22 32.22
CA PRO A 6 17.57 -18.96 30.91
C PRO A 6 17.95 -20.03 29.84
N PHE A 7 17.11 -20.21 28.81
CA PHE A 7 17.48 -20.94 27.59
C PHE A 7 17.75 -19.98 26.44
N ARG A 8 19.05 -19.82 26.14
CA ARG A 8 19.61 -19.35 24.86
C ARG A 8 19.97 -20.61 24.08
N THR A 9 19.47 -20.76 22.86
CA THR A 9 20.01 -21.74 21.91
C THR A 9 20.49 -20.99 20.68
N THR A 10 21.80 -20.85 20.60
CA THR A 10 22.54 -20.44 19.40
C THR A 10 22.56 -21.64 18.46
N ILE A 11 22.04 -21.50 17.24
CA ILE A 11 22.34 -22.44 16.15
C ILE A 11 23.16 -21.67 15.12
N HIS A 12 24.48 -21.89 15.17
CA HIS A 12 25.38 -21.61 14.06
C HIS A 12 25.14 -22.68 13.00
N THR A 13 24.67 -22.27 11.83
CA THR A 13 24.73 -23.10 10.62
C THR A 13 25.70 -22.42 9.67
N GLU A 14 26.93 -22.94 9.64
CA GLU A 14 27.96 -22.55 8.70
C GLU A 14 27.52 -22.90 7.27
N LEU A 15 27.47 -21.89 6.40
CA LEU A 15 27.31 -22.06 4.96
C LEU A 15 28.67 -22.44 4.35
N PRO A 16 28.73 -23.45 3.47
CA PRO A 16 29.96 -23.78 2.77
C PRO A 16 30.33 -22.67 1.78
N GLN A 17 31.52 -22.09 1.99
CA GLN A 17 32.14 -21.10 1.12
C GLN A 17 32.55 -21.75 -0.21
N THR A 18 32.00 -21.25 -1.32
CA THR A 18 32.48 -21.58 -2.66
C THR A 18 33.54 -20.58 -3.13
N PRO A 19 34.55 -21.00 -3.90
CA PRO A 19 35.75 -20.20 -4.17
C PRO A 19 35.46 -18.99 -5.06
N GLN A 20 35.99 -17.83 -4.67
CA GLN A 20 36.05 -16.63 -5.50
C GLN A 20 36.88 -16.91 -6.75
N THR A 21 36.25 -16.83 -7.93
CA THR A 21 36.96 -16.76 -9.20
C THR A 21 36.90 -15.33 -9.72
N ASN A 22 38.09 -14.75 -9.79
CA ASN A 22 38.39 -13.43 -10.31
C ASN A 22 38.17 -13.45 -11.83
N ARG A 23 37.12 -12.79 -12.33
CA ARG A 23 37.00 -12.44 -13.76
C ARG A 23 36.58 -10.99 -13.91
N GLN A 24 37.55 -10.18 -14.28
CA GLN A 24 37.33 -8.87 -14.89
C GLN A 24 36.56 -9.06 -16.20
N HIS A 25 35.43 -8.39 -16.35
CA HIS A 25 34.79 -8.14 -17.63
C HIS A 25 34.22 -6.71 -17.66
N PRO A 26 34.19 -6.07 -18.84
CA PRO A 26 34.34 -4.63 -19.00
C PRO A 26 33.02 -3.85 -18.87
N ASN A 27 33.15 -2.55 -18.58
CA ASN A 27 32.08 -1.55 -18.66
C ASN A 27 31.32 -1.64 -20.00
N PRO A 28 29.97 -1.72 -19.99
CA PRO A 28 29.18 -1.42 -21.16
C PRO A 28 28.90 0.09 -21.23
N SER A 29 29.39 0.70 -22.31
CA SER A 29 29.08 2.06 -22.76
C SER A 29 27.55 2.28 -22.88
N ALA A 30 27.10 3.47 -22.49
CA ALA A 30 25.72 3.92 -22.63
C ALA A 30 25.29 3.99 -24.12
N PRO A 31 24.10 3.51 -24.50
CA PRO A 31 23.49 3.87 -25.75
C PRO A 31 22.62 5.13 -25.61
N ASP A 32 22.97 6.05 -26.50
CA ASP A 32 22.26 7.17 -27.11
C ASP A 32 20.76 7.37 -26.81
N SER A 33 20.43 8.64 -26.64
CA SER A 33 19.08 9.17 -26.42
C SER A 33 18.19 8.97 -27.66
N GLN A 34 17.18 8.12 -27.55
CA GLN A 34 16.02 8.16 -28.45
C GLN A 34 14.73 8.49 -27.70
N ARG A 35 14.21 9.65 -28.08
CA ARG A 35 12.93 10.27 -27.72
C ARG A 35 11.78 9.40 -28.27
N GLY A 36 11.32 8.44 -27.47
CA GLY A 36 10.16 7.60 -27.76
C GLY A 36 9.07 7.80 -26.70
N SER A 37 7.88 8.21 -27.14
CA SER A 37 6.68 8.36 -26.32
C SER A 37 6.25 7.01 -25.72
N ASN A 38 6.55 6.77 -24.44
CA ASN A 38 6.25 5.50 -23.76
C ASN A 38 4.85 5.51 -23.12
N THR A 39 3.85 5.09 -23.90
CA THR A 39 2.51 4.75 -23.42
C THR A 39 2.56 3.34 -22.80
N ILE A 40 2.43 3.21 -21.47
CA ILE A 40 2.53 1.91 -20.78
C ILE A 40 1.15 1.38 -20.40
N LYS A 41 0.83 0.14 -20.82
CA LYS A 41 -0.46 -0.55 -20.60
C LYS A 41 -0.48 -1.27 -19.24
N PHE A 42 -1.60 -1.21 -18.51
CA PHE A 42 -1.85 -2.00 -17.30
C PHE A 42 -2.74 -3.21 -17.61
N ALA A 43 -2.64 -4.27 -16.81
CA ALA A 43 -3.18 -5.60 -17.10
C ALA A 43 -4.72 -5.64 -17.08
N HIS A 44 -5.33 -5.40 -18.24
CA HIS A 44 -6.42 -6.16 -18.89
C HIS A 44 -6.89 -5.36 -20.12
N GLY A 45 -6.26 -5.62 -21.28
CA GLY A 45 -6.64 -4.99 -22.53
C GLY A 45 -6.22 -3.52 -22.64
N ASN A 46 -6.19 -3.02 -23.88
CA ASN A 46 -5.85 -1.64 -24.19
C ASN A 46 -6.84 -0.70 -23.46
N PRO A 47 -6.39 0.12 -22.51
CA PRO A 47 -7.19 1.22 -22.03
C PRO A 47 -7.32 2.22 -23.18
N SER A 48 -8.53 2.72 -23.42
CA SER A 48 -8.69 3.84 -24.34
C SER A 48 -7.87 5.02 -23.82
N GLY A 49 -7.44 5.95 -24.69
CA GLY A 49 -6.56 7.08 -24.34
C GLY A 49 -7.08 8.02 -23.24
N ASN A 50 -8.23 7.73 -22.63
CA ASN A 50 -8.80 8.43 -21.47
C ASN A 50 -8.44 7.78 -20.12
N ASP A 51 -8.13 6.47 -20.07
CA ASP A 51 -7.87 5.75 -18.82
C ASP A 51 -6.46 6.03 -18.24
N GLN A 52 -5.56 6.58 -19.05
CA GLN A 52 -4.20 7.01 -18.67
C GLN A 52 -4.08 8.53 -18.53
N GLN A 53 -5.14 9.30 -18.79
CA GLN A 53 -5.11 10.76 -18.70
C GLN A 53 -4.97 11.29 -17.27
N TRP A 54 -5.31 10.49 -16.25
CA TRP A 54 -5.12 10.90 -14.85
C TRP A 54 -3.64 11.03 -14.45
N ALA A 55 -2.73 10.38 -15.18
CA ALA A 55 -1.29 10.38 -14.94
C ALA A 55 -0.47 11.07 -16.05
N THR A 56 -1.09 11.69 -17.06
CA THR A 56 -0.34 12.33 -18.18
C THR A 56 -0.80 13.77 -18.49
N ARG A 57 -1.78 14.30 -17.75
CA ARG A 57 -2.23 15.70 -17.85
C ARG A 57 -2.20 16.40 -16.48
N ALA A 58 -1.01 16.70 -15.99
CA ALA A 58 -0.84 17.78 -15.03
C ALA A 58 -0.27 19.02 -15.76
N PRO A 59 -1.09 19.92 -16.34
CA PRO A 59 -0.63 21.25 -16.66
C PRO A 59 -0.83 22.18 -15.46
N ASN A 60 0.08 23.15 -15.34
CA ASN A 60 -0.03 24.31 -14.46
C ASN A 60 -1.50 24.77 -14.33
N THR A 61 -2.00 24.83 -13.09
CA THR A 61 -3.35 25.28 -12.68
C THR A 61 -4.53 24.35 -12.99
N TYR A 62 -4.92 23.53 -12.00
CA TYR A 62 -6.31 23.05 -11.87
C TYR A 62 -7.23 24.22 -11.47
N HIS A 63 -7.61 25.07 -12.43
CA HIS A 63 -8.76 25.97 -12.30
C HIS A 63 -9.68 25.87 -13.53
N ARG A 64 -10.98 25.77 -13.22
CA ARG A 64 -12.19 25.78 -14.07
C ARG A 64 -12.41 24.60 -15.02
N GLY A 65 -13.24 23.66 -14.56
CA GLY A 65 -13.94 22.66 -15.38
C GLY A 65 -14.00 21.29 -14.71
N ASN A 66 -15.10 21.03 -13.98
CA ASN A 66 -15.48 19.83 -13.21
C ASN A 66 -14.45 18.68 -13.01
N PRO A 67 -14.02 18.39 -11.76
CA PRO A 67 -13.12 17.28 -11.44
C PRO A 67 -13.80 15.90 -11.48
N PRO A 68 -13.09 14.81 -11.86
CA PRO A 68 -13.58 13.45 -11.65
C PRO A 68 -13.47 13.07 -10.16
N ILE A 69 -14.61 12.86 -9.50
CA ILE A 69 -14.78 12.46 -8.09
C ILE A 69 -13.81 11.32 -7.75
N ALA A 70 -12.92 11.42 -6.75
CA ALA A 70 -13.22 11.77 -5.36
C ALA A 70 -12.52 13.05 -4.86
N SER A 71 -13.34 14.09 -4.69
CA SER A 71 -13.13 15.24 -3.79
C SER A 71 -13.67 14.96 -2.36
N ARG A 72 -14.08 13.71 -2.09
CA ARG A 72 -14.74 13.27 -0.84
C ARG A 72 -14.24 11.88 -0.42
N PRO A 73 -14.43 11.47 0.84
CA PRO A 73 -14.23 10.08 1.24
C PRO A 73 -15.10 9.09 0.46
N TYR A 74 -14.60 7.87 0.28
CA TYR A 74 -15.34 6.78 -0.34
C TYR A 74 -16.36 6.19 0.64
N SER A 75 -17.57 5.92 0.15
CA SER A 75 -18.60 5.25 0.93
C SER A 75 -18.27 3.76 1.12
N PRO A 76 -18.81 3.11 2.17
CA PRO A 76 -18.64 1.68 2.36
C PRO A 76 -19.04 0.84 1.13
N ASN A 77 -20.13 1.18 0.45
CA ASN A 77 -20.59 0.45 -0.75
C ASN A 77 -19.61 0.55 -1.92
N GLU A 78 -19.00 1.73 -2.11
CA GLU A 78 -17.95 1.93 -3.10
C GLU A 78 -16.72 1.08 -2.76
N LEU A 79 -16.34 0.97 -1.48
CA LEU A 79 -15.17 0.21 -1.03
C LEU A 79 -15.38 -1.31 -1.01
N ILE A 80 -16.61 -1.79 -0.78
CA ILE A 80 -16.95 -3.23 -0.85
C ILE A 80 -16.79 -3.72 -2.29
N SER A 81 -17.35 -2.99 -3.25
CA SER A 81 -17.39 -3.43 -4.65
C SER A 81 -16.21 -2.94 -5.50
N GLY A 82 -15.47 -1.93 -5.04
CA GLY A 82 -14.47 -1.25 -5.87
C GLY A 82 -13.17 -2.01 -6.03
N PHE A 83 -12.60 -2.53 -4.93
CA PHE A 83 -11.48 -3.46 -4.98
C PHE A 83 -11.45 -4.39 -3.78
N SER A 84 -10.76 -5.53 -3.90
CA SER A 84 -10.55 -6.47 -2.81
C SER A 84 -9.21 -7.18 -2.91
N GLN A 85 -8.80 -7.76 -1.79
CA GLN A 85 -7.70 -8.71 -1.75
C GLN A 85 -8.06 -9.96 -2.57
N LYS A 86 -7.11 -10.52 -3.32
CA LYS A 86 -7.26 -11.87 -3.88
C LYS A 86 -7.15 -12.90 -2.74
N TRP A 87 -8.10 -13.82 -2.69
CA TRP A 87 -8.06 -14.92 -1.73
C TRP A 87 -6.72 -15.66 -1.78
N GLY A 88 -6.13 -15.92 -0.59
CA GLY A 88 -4.86 -16.62 -0.44
C GLY A 88 -3.60 -15.74 -0.54
N THR A 89 -3.72 -14.42 -0.72
CA THR A 89 -2.57 -13.49 -0.52
C THR A 89 -2.46 -13.10 0.96
N MET A 90 -1.31 -12.55 1.37
CA MET A 90 -1.03 -12.21 2.77
C MET A 90 -1.05 -10.70 3.07
N ASN A 91 -1.24 -9.84 2.08
CA ASN A 91 -1.35 -8.38 2.23
C ASN A 91 -2.64 -7.83 2.86
N CYS A 92 -3.33 -8.61 3.71
CA CYS A 92 -4.58 -8.20 4.34
C CYS A 92 -4.45 -6.89 5.14
N VAL A 93 -3.33 -6.72 5.86
CA VAL A 93 -3.01 -5.50 6.60
C VAL A 93 -2.97 -4.28 5.69
N THR A 94 -2.34 -4.42 4.53
CA THR A 94 -2.21 -3.31 3.57
C THR A 94 -3.55 -2.98 2.90
N VAL A 95 -4.31 -4.00 2.45
CA VAL A 95 -5.64 -3.80 1.85
C VAL A 95 -6.60 -3.13 2.82
N ALA A 96 -6.66 -3.62 4.06
CA ALA A 96 -7.50 -3.06 5.09
C ALA A 96 -7.12 -1.61 5.40
N GLY A 97 -5.82 -1.33 5.52
CA GLY A 97 -5.32 0.02 5.73
C GLY A 97 -5.71 0.99 4.61
N ILE A 98 -5.57 0.57 3.34
CA ILE A 98 -5.95 1.38 2.17
C ILE A 98 -7.46 1.68 2.20
N LYS A 99 -8.31 0.67 2.43
CA LYS A 99 -9.75 0.88 2.51
C LYS A 99 -10.15 1.82 3.65
N ALA A 100 -9.57 1.66 4.84
CA ALA A 100 -9.83 2.54 5.97
C ALA A 100 -9.42 3.99 5.66
N ALA A 101 -8.24 4.18 5.06
CA ALA A 101 -7.75 5.50 4.63
C ALA A 101 -8.67 6.13 3.58
N MET A 102 -9.13 5.34 2.61
CA MET A 102 -10.06 5.80 1.56
C MET A 102 -11.44 6.14 2.10
N GLN A 103 -11.92 5.41 3.10
CA GLN A 103 -13.16 5.71 3.81
C GLN A 103 -13.06 6.97 4.68
N ARG A 104 -11.87 7.28 5.22
CA ARG A 104 -11.66 8.45 6.08
C ARG A 104 -11.41 9.72 5.29
N PHE A 105 -10.52 9.66 4.31
CA PHE A 105 -9.96 10.84 3.65
C PHE A 105 -10.37 10.95 2.18
N GLY A 106 -10.47 9.83 1.46
CA GLY A 106 -10.70 9.81 0.01
C GLY A 106 -9.52 9.18 -0.73
N GLY A 107 -9.25 9.64 -1.96
CA GLY A 107 -8.16 9.10 -2.76
C GLY A 107 -6.76 9.50 -2.26
N PRO A 108 -5.69 9.12 -2.98
CA PRO A 108 -4.30 9.38 -2.61
C PRO A 108 -4.02 10.86 -2.29
N ASN A 109 -4.61 11.78 -3.07
CA ASN A 109 -4.45 13.23 -2.90
C ASN A 109 -5.04 13.75 -1.58
N GLN A 110 -5.98 13.02 -0.97
CA GLN A 110 -6.54 13.35 0.34
C GLN A 110 -5.86 12.59 1.47
N VAL A 111 -5.31 11.40 1.22
CA VAL A 111 -4.60 10.62 2.24
C VAL A 111 -3.24 11.24 2.57
N TYR A 112 -2.43 11.54 1.55
CA TYR A 112 -1.08 12.08 1.72
C TYR A 112 -1.10 13.61 1.92
N SER A 113 0.01 14.18 2.39
CA SER A 113 0.16 15.64 2.52
C SER A 113 0.28 16.32 1.15
N SER A 114 1.01 15.69 0.22
CA SER A 114 1.00 16.05 -1.20
C SER A 114 1.37 14.84 -2.05
N VAL A 115 0.89 14.87 -3.30
CA VAL A 115 1.27 13.93 -4.36
C VAL A 115 1.60 14.78 -5.59
N GLU A 116 2.86 14.76 -6.00
CA GLU A 116 3.38 15.59 -7.07
C GLU A 116 3.92 14.70 -8.18
N GLN A 117 3.38 14.85 -9.38
CA GLN A 117 3.88 14.13 -10.53
C GLN A 117 5.25 14.67 -10.95
N THR A 118 6.13 13.77 -11.36
CA THR A 118 7.48 14.06 -11.88
C THR A 118 7.66 13.41 -13.25
N LYS A 119 8.82 13.64 -13.88
CA LYS A 119 9.13 13.08 -15.20
C LYS A 119 9.14 11.54 -15.22
N ASP A 120 9.43 10.90 -14.10
CA ASP A 120 9.72 9.47 -13.96
C ASP A 120 8.88 8.77 -12.89
N GLY A 121 7.98 9.50 -12.24
CA GLY A 121 7.05 8.94 -11.26
C GLY A 121 6.34 10.01 -10.45
N PHE A 122 6.29 9.83 -9.14
CA PHE A 122 5.64 10.74 -8.20
C PHE A 122 6.50 10.97 -6.96
N ASN A 123 6.47 12.20 -6.45
CA ASN A 123 6.91 12.53 -5.09
C ASN A 123 5.70 12.57 -4.17
N ILE A 124 5.75 11.79 -3.09
CA ILE A 124 4.67 11.68 -2.12
C ILE A 124 5.16 12.15 -0.77
N ARG A 125 4.60 13.25 -0.26
CA ARG A 125 4.89 13.73 1.10
C ARG A 125 3.91 13.12 2.09
N MET A 126 4.43 12.51 3.16
CA MET A 126 3.60 11.82 4.13
C MET A 126 2.83 12.79 5.02
N ARG A 127 1.64 12.36 5.44
CA ARG A 127 0.77 13.12 6.35
C ARG A 127 1.25 13.06 7.81
N ASP A 128 1.83 11.94 8.24
CA ASP A 128 2.36 11.76 9.59
C ASP A 128 3.70 12.48 9.84
N ASN A 129 4.46 12.79 8.78
CA ASN A 129 5.70 13.53 8.90
C ASN A 129 5.99 14.32 7.62
N PRO A 130 5.89 15.67 7.64
CA PRO A 130 6.12 16.49 6.44
C PRO A 130 7.57 16.45 5.94
N ASN A 131 8.52 15.99 6.75
CA ASN A 131 9.92 15.81 6.33
C ASN A 131 10.15 14.49 5.60
N LYS A 132 9.16 13.59 5.54
CA LYS A 132 9.25 12.32 4.82
C LYS A 132 8.57 12.45 3.47
N THR A 133 9.38 12.47 2.43
CA THR A 133 8.94 12.42 1.03
C THR A 133 9.53 11.18 0.37
N TYR A 134 8.67 10.41 -0.30
CA TYR A 134 9.04 9.20 -1.02
C TYR A 134 8.85 9.39 -2.51
N HIS A 135 9.87 9.08 -3.29
CA HIS A 135 9.76 9.03 -4.74
C HIS A 135 9.38 7.61 -5.18
N VAL A 136 8.26 7.47 -5.87
CA VAL A 136 7.79 6.21 -6.48
C VAL A 136 7.87 6.36 -7.99
N THR A 137 8.69 5.54 -8.64
CA THR A 137 8.84 5.57 -10.10
C THR A 137 7.64 4.93 -10.80
N TYR A 138 7.44 5.21 -12.09
CA TYR A 138 6.42 4.51 -12.89
C TYR A 138 6.67 2.99 -12.96
N ALA A 139 7.94 2.56 -12.99
CA ALA A 139 8.30 1.14 -13.00
C ALA A 139 7.91 0.46 -11.68
N GLU A 140 8.14 1.12 -10.55
CA GLU A 140 7.74 0.61 -9.23
C GLU A 140 6.22 0.56 -9.06
N LEU A 141 5.51 1.58 -9.57
CA LEU A 141 4.05 1.58 -9.59
C LEU A 141 3.51 0.39 -10.41
N GLN A 142 4.08 0.12 -11.59
CA GLN A 142 3.70 -1.03 -12.41
C GLN A 142 4.02 -2.36 -11.73
N TYR A 143 5.20 -2.46 -11.14
CA TYR A 143 5.60 -3.65 -10.40
C TYR A 143 4.64 -3.91 -9.24
N ALA A 144 4.35 -2.90 -8.43
CA ALA A 144 3.40 -2.98 -7.32
C ALA A 144 2.00 -3.38 -7.80
N ALA A 145 1.48 -2.77 -8.88
CA ALA A 145 0.18 -3.12 -9.44
C ALA A 145 0.10 -4.57 -9.96
N ALA A 146 1.19 -5.09 -10.53
CA ALA A 146 1.26 -6.47 -11.00
C ALA A 146 1.33 -7.50 -9.85
N HIS A 147 1.84 -7.09 -8.68
CA HIS A 147 2.10 -8.00 -7.55
C HIS A 147 1.15 -7.80 -6.37
N SER A 148 0.35 -6.72 -6.32
CA SER A 148 -0.62 -6.48 -5.24
C SER A 148 -1.69 -7.57 -5.13
N GLY A 149 -1.98 -8.25 -6.25
CA GLY A 149 -3.08 -9.22 -6.31
C GLY A 149 -4.46 -8.58 -6.09
N PHE A 150 -4.60 -7.26 -6.18
CA PHE A 150 -5.90 -6.60 -6.01
C PHE A 150 -6.82 -6.95 -7.17
N ARG A 151 -8.11 -7.14 -6.85
CA ARG A 151 -9.17 -7.43 -7.82
C ARG A 151 -10.25 -6.36 -7.72
N GLY A 152 -10.87 -5.99 -8.83
CA GLY A 152 -11.96 -5.01 -8.83
C GLY A 152 -12.36 -4.63 -10.24
N THR A 153 -13.60 -4.15 -10.40
CA THR A 153 -14.11 -3.67 -11.69
C THR A 153 -14.12 -2.13 -11.78
N ASN A 154 -13.97 -1.44 -10.65
CA ASN A 154 -13.80 0.00 -10.62
C ASN A 154 -12.33 0.36 -10.90
N GLN A 155 -12.00 0.60 -12.16
CA GLN A 155 -10.62 0.85 -12.57
C GLN A 155 -9.98 2.05 -11.87
N LYS A 156 -10.74 3.12 -11.62
CA LYS A 156 -10.23 4.30 -10.90
C LYS A 156 -9.81 3.92 -9.48
N MET A 157 -10.69 3.26 -8.73
CA MET A 157 -10.39 2.86 -7.35
C MET A 157 -9.25 1.84 -7.30
N LEU A 158 -9.20 0.90 -8.25
CA LEU A 158 -8.13 -0.08 -8.35
C LEU A 158 -6.77 0.58 -8.62
N ASN A 159 -6.73 1.59 -9.49
CA ASN A 159 -5.52 2.38 -9.75
C ASN A 159 -5.07 3.14 -8.50
N GLU A 160 -6.00 3.78 -7.78
CA GLU A 160 -5.70 4.48 -6.52
C GLU A 160 -5.19 3.53 -5.43
N ALA A 161 -5.80 2.35 -5.30
CA ALA A 161 -5.37 1.33 -4.34
C ALA A 161 -3.96 0.82 -4.69
N ASN A 162 -3.69 0.52 -5.96
CA ASN A 162 -2.35 0.09 -6.40
C ASN A 162 -1.31 1.20 -6.21
N PHE A 163 -1.67 2.46 -6.41
CA PHE A 163 -0.81 3.60 -6.09
C PHE A 163 -0.46 3.63 -4.60
N MET A 164 -1.46 3.54 -3.72
CA MET A 164 -1.25 3.53 -2.28
C MET A 164 -0.44 2.31 -1.82
N TYR A 165 -0.62 1.15 -2.46
CA TYR A 165 0.18 -0.05 -2.24
C TYR A 165 1.65 0.18 -2.62
N ALA A 166 1.92 0.81 -3.77
CA ALA A 166 3.28 1.16 -4.20
C ALA A 166 3.97 2.14 -3.23
N VAL A 167 3.23 3.14 -2.72
CA VAL A 167 3.75 4.07 -1.70
C VAL A 167 4.06 3.33 -0.40
N SER A 168 3.19 2.42 0.06
CA SER A 168 3.46 1.58 1.23
C SER A 168 4.73 0.75 1.05
N ALA A 169 4.92 0.12 -0.12
CA ALA A 169 6.13 -0.64 -0.44
C ALA A 169 7.37 0.26 -0.47
N LYS A 170 7.28 1.46 -1.05
CA LYS A 170 8.39 2.41 -1.09
C LYS A 170 8.80 2.87 0.30
N ARG A 171 7.83 3.17 1.18
CA ARG A 171 8.13 3.49 2.57
C ARG A 171 8.76 2.30 3.30
N ALA A 172 8.20 1.10 3.13
CA ALA A 172 8.76 -0.13 3.69
C ALA A 172 10.21 -0.36 3.24
N GLN A 173 10.53 -0.10 1.97
CA GLN A 173 11.89 -0.18 1.44
C GLN A 173 12.84 0.77 2.17
N LEU A 174 12.51 2.06 2.22
CA LEU A 174 13.40 3.08 2.78
C LEU A 174 13.47 3.05 4.32
N GLU A 175 12.43 2.54 4.98
CA GLU A 175 12.41 2.34 6.45
C GLU A 175 12.86 0.93 6.87
N ASN A 176 13.28 0.11 5.90
CA ASN A 176 13.77 -1.26 6.09
C ASN A 176 12.81 -2.16 6.90
N ASN A 177 11.55 -2.24 6.47
CA ASN A 177 10.55 -3.15 7.03
C ASN A 177 11.10 -4.57 7.19
N ASP A 178 10.83 -5.18 8.35
CA ASP A 178 11.28 -6.51 8.75
C ASP A 178 12.81 -6.74 8.67
N GLY A 179 13.59 -5.66 8.64
CA GLY A 179 15.04 -5.72 8.49
C GLY A 179 15.53 -6.14 7.11
N THR A 180 14.64 -6.41 6.15
CA THR A 180 14.99 -7.00 4.85
C THR A 180 14.47 -6.25 3.63
N ALA A 181 13.52 -5.32 3.80
CA ALA A 181 12.90 -4.58 2.70
C ALA A 181 13.85 -3.61 1.98
N SER A 182 14.90 -3.12 2.65
CA SER A 182 15.85 -2.18 2.03
C SER A 182 16.68 -2.78 0.88
N ARG A 183 16.69 -4.10 0.74
CA ARG A 183 17.44 -4.82 -0.33
C ARG A 183 17.00 -4.41 -1.73
N SER A 184 15.70 -4.23 -1.95
CA SER A 184 15.13 -3.81 -3.23
C SER A 184 13.65 -3.47 -3.09
N PHE A 185 13.07 -2.78 -4.07
CA PHE A 185 11.62 -2.54 -4.10
C PHE A 185 10.83 -3.86 -4.15
N ALA A 186 11.34 -4.87 -4.86
CA ALA A 186 10.74 -6.20 -4.89
C ALA A 186 10.72 -6.86 -3.50
N ALA A 187 11.84 -6.77 -2.75
CA ALA A 187 11.91 -7.25 -1.37
C ALA A 187 10.92 -6.52 -0.45
N ALA A 188 10.73 -5.21 -0.67
CA ALA A 188 9.74 -4.43 0.06
C ALA A 188 8.30 -4.81 -0.29
N VAL A 189 7.98 -5.09 -1.56
CA VAL A 189 6.66 -5.63 -1.94
C VAL A 189 6.42 -6.97 -1.23
N SER A 190 7.41 -7.87 -1.25
CA SER A 190 7.31 -9.16 -0.55
C SER A 190 7.16 -9.04 0.96
N SER A 191 7.76 -8.02 1.59
CA SER A 191 7.61 -7.81 3.03
C SER A 191 6.18 -7.44 3.41
N LEU A 192 5.42 -6.80 2.51
CA LEU A 192 4.01 -6.46 2.75
C LEU A 192 3.06 -7.68 2.72
N ASP A 193 3.55 -8.83 2.26
CA ASP A 193 2.83 -10.10 2.18
C ASP A 193 3.23 -11.04 3.34
N THR A 194 3.55 -10.49 4.50
CA THR A 194 3.93 -11.28 5.69
C THR A 194 2.93 -11.09 6.84
N TRP A 195 3.14 -11.78 7.97
CA TRP A 195 2.36 -11.57 9.19
C TRP A 195 2.72 -10.23 9.84
N GLU A 196 2.07 -9.16 9.39
CA GLU A 196 2.30 -7.80 9.89
C GLU A 196 1.39 -7.45 11.09
N HIS A 197 1.85 -6.56 11.98
CA HIS A 197 0.98 -6.00 13.01
C HIS A 197 -0.14 -5.15 12.37
N THR A 198 -1.33 -5.18 12.97
CA THR A 198 -2.56 -4.54 12.46
C THR A 198 -2.37 -3.06 12.09
N GLN A 199 -1.52 -2.34 12.83
CA GLN A 199 -1.28 -0.92 12.61
C GLN A 199 -0.35 -0.63 11.42
N GLU A 200 0.52 -1.57 11.03
CA GLU A 200 1.60 -1.31 10.06
C GLU A 200 1.10 -0.84 8.70
N GLY A 201 -0.06 -1.32 8.27
CA GLY A 201 -0.70 -0.84 7.03
C GLY A 201 -1.04 0.64 7.07
N LEU A 202 -1.56 1.13 8.20
CA LEU A 202 -1.87 2.55 8.38
C LEU A 202 -0.60 3.40 8.52
N ASP A 203 0.39 2.88 9.23
CA ASP A 203 1.68 3.55 9.40
C ASP A 203 2.40 3.73 8.06
N ARG A 204 2.47 2.70 7.22
CA ARG A 204 3.07 2.79 5.87
C ARG A 204 2.34 3.76 4.94
N LEU A 205 1.04 3.96 5.14
CA LEU A 205 0.25 4.99 4.45
C LEU A 205 0.46 6.41 5.00
N GLY A 206 1.28 6.59 6.04
CA GLY A 206 1.54 7.91 6.60
C GLY A 206 0.47 8.37 7.57
N LEU A 207 -0.18 7.45 8.27
CA LEU A 207 -1.29 7.75 9.16
C LEU A 207 -0.98 7.53 10.65
N ARG A 208 0.27 7.25 11.03
CA ARG A 208 0.67 6.92 12.41
C ARG A 208 0.09 7.86 13.48
N ASN A 209 0.10 9.16 13.23
CA ASN A 209 -0.41 10.17 14.18
C ASN A 209 -1.95 10.28 14.23
N TYR A 210 -2.61 9.67 13.25
CA TYR A 210 -4.07 9.66 13.03
C TYR A 210 -4.72 8.34 13.44
N VAL A 211 -3.97 7.44 14.09
CA VAL A 211 -4.51 6.18 14.63
C VAL A 211 -4.81 6.35 16.12
N ARG A 212 -5.95 5.82 16.58
CA ARG A 212 -6.30 5.69 18.00
C ARG A 212 -6.82 4.29 18.31
N PRO A 213 -6.51 3.74 19.49
CA PRO A 213 -7.20 2.55 19.99
C PRO A 213 -8.72 2.76 20.03
N ALA A 214 -9.45 1.70 19.73
CA ALA A 214 -10.90 1.67 19.67
C ALA A 214 -11.42 0.27 19.98
N PHE A 215 -12.75 0.13 19.93
CA PHE A 215 -13.42 -1.16 19.89
C PHE A 215 -14.13 -1.33 18.55
N ALA A 216 -14.39 -2.57 18.15
CA ALA A 216 -15.12 -2.88 16.93
C ALA A 216 -16.49 -2.17 16.88
N GLN A 217 -17.10 -1.84 18.02
CA GLN A 217 -18.33 -1.04 18.08
C GLN A 217 -18.21 0.33 17.38
N ASP A 218 -17.05 1.01 17.46
CA ASP A 218 -16.83 2.26 16.73
C ASP A 218 -16.90 2.01 15.22
N LEU A 219 -16.22 0.95 14.77
CA LEU A 219 -16.15 0.56 13.36
C LEU A 219 -17.50 0.06 12.84
N ILE A 220 -18.28 -0.65 13.67
CA ILE A 220 -19.65 -1.08 13.37
C ILE A 220 -20.55 0.13 13.10
N ARG A 221 -20.34 1.23 13.84
CA ARG A 221 -21.04 2.52 13.66
C ARG A 221 -20.53 3.32 12.46
N GLY A 222 -19.60 2.78 11.68
CA GLY A 222 -19.09 3.39 10.45
C GLY A 222 -17.86 4.29 10.65
N VAL A 223 -17.24 4.30 11.84
CA VAL A 223 -15.96 5.01 12.03
C VAL A 223 -14.87 4.27 11.24
N PRO A 224 -14.14 4.94 10.32
CA PRO A 224 -13.08 4.30 9.55
C PRO A 224 -11.98 3.74 10.44
N GLY A 225 -11.54 2.52 10.14
CA GLY A 225 -10.57 1.82 10.97
C GLY A 225 -10.29 0.40 10.50
N VAL A 226 -9.41 -0.27 11.23
CA VAL A 226 -9.03 -1.67 11.00
C VAL A 226 -9.12 -2.45 12.29
N MET A 227 -9.36 -3.75 12.19
CA MET A 227 -9.25 -4.66 13.31
C MET A 227 -8.66 -6.00 12.86
N ALA A 228 -8.17 -6.78 13.81
CA ALA A 228 -7.64 -8.11 13.58
C ALA A 228 -8.48 -9.15 14.32
N GLN A 229 -8.85 -10.22 13.63
CA GLN A 229 -9.46 -11.39 14.26
C GLN A 229 -9.09 -12.64 13.46
N ASN A 230 -8.84 -13.75 14.16
CA ASN A 230 -8.52 -15.05 13.55
C ASN A 230 -7.36 -15.00 12.56
N GLY A 231 -6.34 -14.18 12.84
CA GLY A 231 -5.17 -14.02 11.98
C GLY A 231 -5.41 -13.26 10.67
N HIS A 232 -6.52 -12.53 10.56
CA HIS A 232 -6.83 -11.69 9.41
C HIS A 232 -7.09 -10.25 9.86
N VAL A 233 -6.57 -9.28 9.10
CA VAL A 233 -6.83 -7.85 9.30
C VAL A 233 -7.79 -7.35 8.24
N PHE A 234 -8.85 -6.68 8.68
CA PHE A 234 -9.91 -6.22 7.80
C PHE A 234 -10.49 -4.88 8.27
N THR A 235 -11.19 -4.21 7.35
CA THR A 235 -12.07 -3.08 7.70
C THR A 235 -13.46 -3.58 8.03
N VAL A 236 -14.25 -2.75 8.72
CA VAL A 236 -15.68 -2.99 8.91
C VAL A 236 -16.44 -1.99 8.05
N LEU A 237 -17.20 -2.49 7.09
CA LEU A 237 -17.97 -1.70 6.14
C LEU A 237 -19.44 -2.07 6.33
N ASN A 238 -20.31 -1.06 6.49
CA ASN A 238 -21.73 -1.26 6.81
C ASN A 238 -21.97 -2.18 8.03
N GLY A 239 -21.17 -2.03 9.09
CA GLY A 239 -21.33 -2.83 10.30
C GLY A 239 -20.80 -4.27 10.21
N ARG A 240 -20.21 -4.69 9.08
CA ARG A 240 -19.77 -6.07 8.85
C ARG A 240 -18.33 -6.11 8.37
N THR A 241 -17.63 -7.21 8.67
CA THR A 241 -16.26 -7.41 8.23
C THR A 241 -16.19 -7.42 6.70
N GLU A 242 -15.21 -6.74 6.11
CA GLU A 242 -14.93 -6.85 4.69
C GLU A 242 -14.02 -8.06 4.45
N ASN A 243 -14.49 -9.00 3.61
CA ASN A 243 -13.85 -10.29 3.39
C ASN A 243 -13.74 -10.56 1.88
N TYR A 244 -12.57 -10.28 1.31
CA TYR A 244 -12.22 -10.54 -0.10
C TYR A 244 -13.24 -9.99 -1.14
N GLY A 245 -13.87 -8.84 -0.86
CA GLY A 245 -14.85 -8.17 -1.73
C GLY A 245 -16.30 -8.47 -1.37
N SER A 246 -16.54 -9.10 -0.23
CA SER A 246 -17.88 -9.44 0.27
C SER A 246 -18.03 -9.03 1.74
N LEU A 247 -19.27 -8.86 2.21
CA LEU A 247 -19.53 -8.65 3.63
C LEU A 247 -19.57 -9.99 4.36
N GLY A 248 -18.72 -10.12 5.38
CA GLY A 248 -18.67 -11.26 6.28
C GLY A 248 -19.64 -11.12 7.45
N TYR A 249 -19.18 -11.47 8.65
CA TYR A 249 -19.97 -11.41 9.89
C TYR A 249 -19.94 -10.01 10.51
N GLN A 250 -20.82 -9.75 11.48
CA GLN A 250 -20.70 -8.59 12.35
C GLN A 250 -19.72 -8.94 13.50
N PRO A 251 -18.64 -8.19 13.70
CA PRO A 251 -17.65 -8.52 14.73
C PRO A 251 -18.22 -8.36 16.14
N ASN A 252 -17.57 -8.99 17.13
CA ASN A 252 -17.88 -8.75 18.54
C ASN A 252 -17.64 -7.26 18.84
N PRO A 253 -18.65 -6.48 19.29
CA PRO A 253 -18.52 -5.06 19.58
C PRO A 253 -17.35 -4.66 20.47
N TRP A 254 -16.92 -5.55 21.37
CA TRP A 254 -15.87 -5.31 22.35
C TRP A 254 -14.49 -5.80 21.91
N ALA A 255 -14.36 -6.33 20.70
CA ALA A 255 -13.06 -6.71 20.16
C ALA A 255 -12.16 -5.47 19.98
N PRO A 256 -10.86 -5.55 20.31
CA PRO A 256 -9.92 -4.46 20.07
C PRO A 256 -9.87 -4.07 18.60
N ALA A 257 -9.81 -2.76 18.34
CA ALA A 257 -9.72 -2.19 17.01
C ALA A 257 -8.83 -0.95 17.01
N LEU A 258 -8.52 -0.45 15.82
CA LEU A 258 -7.88 0.82 15.58
C LEU A 258 -8.82 1.68 14.74
N LYS A 259 -9.03 2.93 15.14
CA LYS A 259 -9.78 3.92 14.36
C LYS A 259 -8.89 5.03 13.84
N LEU A 260 -9.27 5.58 12.70
CA LEU A 260 -8.69 6.79 12.15
C LEU A 260 -9.40 8.02 12.72
N VAL A 261 -8.62 9.01 13.18
CA VAL A 261 -9.11 10.30 13.69
C VAL A 261 -8.84 11.45 12.76
#